data_AF-A0A820D2C8-F1
#
_entry.id   AF-A0A820D2C8-F1
#
_cell.length_a   1.000
_cell.length_b   1.000
_cell.length_c   1.000
_cell.angle_alpha   90.00
_cell.angle_beta   90.00
_cell.angle_gamma   90.00
#
_symmetry.space_group_name_H-M   'P 1'
#
loop_
_entity.id
_entity.type
_entity.pdbx_description
1 polymer ?
#
loop_
_entity_poly.entity_id
_entity_poly.type
_entity_poly.pdbx_seq_one_letter_code
_entity_poly.pdbx_strand_id
1 'polypeptide(L)' 'MATYQEFIAQNEERDGVRFTWNVWPSTRLEATRLVVPLGCQFTPLKERYDLPPLNYDPVMCTNKTCRSILNP' A
#
# COMPACT_ATOMS: atom_id res chain seq x y z
N MET A 1 19.38 6.64 9.17
CA MET A 1 18.71 5.37 8.84
C MET A 1 17.32 5.46 9.44
N ALA A 2 16.26 5.29 8.65
CA ALA A 2 14.91 5.29 9.20
C ALA A 2 14.70 4.02 10.04
N THR A 3 14.12 4.18 11.23
CA THR A 3 13.71 3.05 12.08
C THR A 3 12.44 2.39 11.51
N TYR A 4 12.14 1.15 11.92
CA TYR A 4 10.88 0.51 11.53
C TYR A 4 9.65 1.28 12.03
N GLN A 5 9.75 1.91 13.20
CA GLN A 5 8.69 2.75 13.76
C GLN A 5 8.42 3.95 12.86
N GLU A 6 9.46 4.66 12.42
CA GLU A 6 9.34 5.78 11.50
C GLU A 6 8.79 5.33 10.14
N PHE A 7 9.27 4.21 9.61
CA PHE A 7 8.75 3.64 8.37
C PHE A 7 7.24 3.38 8.45
N ILE A 8 6.78 2.74 9.52
CA ILE A 8 5.35 2.43 9.68
C ILE A 8 4.53 3.72 9.78
N ALA A 9 4.96 4.68 10.61
CA ALA A 9 4.24 5.94 10.79
C ALA A 9 4.15 6.76 9.49
N GLN A 10 5.23 6.80 8.70
CA GLN A 10 5.25 7.53 7.44
C GLN A 10 4.31 6.92 6.38
N ASN A 11 4.24 5.59 6.27
CA ASN A 11 3.32 4.95 5.32
C ASN A 11 1.85 5.08 5.76
N GLU A 12 1.56 5.02 7.06
CA GLU A 12 0.21 5.25 7.58
C GLU A 12 -0.24 6.70 7.34
N GLU A 13 0.67 7.66 7.48
CA GLU A 13 0.35 9.07 7.25
C GLU A 13 0.21 9.41 5.76
N ARG A 14 1.08 8.88 4.90
CA ARG A 14 1.09 9.14 3.45
C ARG A 14 -0.02 8.40 2.71
N ASP A 15 -0.12 7.09 2.92
CA ASP A 15 -0.96 6.20 2.10
C ASP A 15 -2.19 5.68 2.86
N GLY A 16 -2.34 6.03 4.15
CA GLY A 16 -3.46 5.57 4.96
C GLY A 16 -3.45 4.06 5.22
N VAL A 17 -2.27 3.42 5.18
CA VAL A 17 -2.14 1.96 5.29
C VAL A 17 -1.23 1.52 6.43
N ARG A 18 -1.66 0.47 7.15
CA ARG A 18 -0.83 -0.23 8.13
C ARG A 18 -0.95 -1.73 7.99
N PHE A 19 0.18 -2.41 7.75
CA PHE A 19 0.21 -3.86 7.57
C PHE A 19 0.50 -4.59 8.88
N THR A 20 0.01 -5.84 8.98
CA THR A 20 0.46 -6.81 9.99
C THR A 20 1.93 -7.19 9.80
N TRP A 21 2.39 -7.25 8.54
CA TRP A 21 3.77 -7.53 8.14
C TRP A 21 4.24 -6.56 7.05
N ASN A 22 5.30 -5.81 7.30
CA ASN A 22 5.92 -4.90 6.31
C ASN A 22 7.04 -5.56 5.49
N VAL A 23 7.34 -6.83 5.77
CA VAL A 23 8.19 -7.71 4.97
C VAL A 23 7.42 -9.00 4.77
N TRP A 24 7.25 -9.41 3.51
CA TRP A 24 6.37 -10.53 3.16
C TRP A 24 7.14 -11.83 2.99
N PRO A 25 6.49 -12.98 3.20
CA PRO A 25 7.07 -14.28 2.88
C PRO A 25 7.38 -14.37 1.38
N SER A 26 8.56 -14.89 1.05
CA SER A 26 9.02 -15.01 -0.34
C SER A 26 8.58 -16.32 -1.00
N THR A 27 8.15 -17.29 -0.18
CA THR A 27 7.74 -18.61 -0.64
C THR A 27 6.34 -18.97 -0.16
N ARG A 28 5.69 -19.87 -0.91
CA ARG A 28 4.38 -20.41 -0.53
C ARG A 28 4.40 -21.11 0.83
N LEU A 29 5.50 -21.79 1.16
CA LEU A 29 5.64 -22.51 2.44
C LEU A 29 5.76 -21.55 3.63
N GLU A 30 6.47 -20.44 3.46
CA GLU A 30 6.53 -19.38 4.49
C GLU A 30 5.16 -18.73 4.68
N ALA A 31 4.44 -18.47 3.58
CA ALA A 31 3.11 -17.86 3.62
C ALA A 31 2.09 -18.73 4.38
N THR A 32 2.10 -20.05 4.19
CA THR A 32 1.17 -20.96 4.91
C THR A 32 1.48 -21.11 6.40
N ARG A 33 2.67 -20.68 6.85
CA ARG A 33 3.10 -20.74 8.25
C ARG A 33 2.85 -19.44 9.02
N LEU A 34 2.34 -18.40 8.37
CA LEU A 34 2.00 -17.15 9.03
C LEU A 34 0.88 -17.37 10.05
N VAL A 35 1.18 -17.16 11.33
CA VAL A 35 0.19 -17.25 12.42
C VAL A 35 -0.77 -16.07 12.36
N VAL A 36 -0.24 -14.86 12.12
CA VAL A 36 -1.03 -13.66 11.84
C VAL A 36 -1.11 -13.50 10.32
N PRO A 37 -2.31 -13.44 9.72
CA PRO A 37 -2.45 -13.34 8.28
C PRO A 37 -1.80 -12.05 7.76
N LEU A 38 -1.34 -12.10 6.51
CA LEU A 38 -0.96 -10.90 5.79
C LEU A 38 -2.23 -10.08 5.50
N GLY A 39 -2.30 -8.88 6.07
CA GLY A 39 -3.43 -7.98 5.92
C GLY A 39 -3.04 -6.55 6.25
N CYS A 40 -3.93 -5.61 5.97
CA CYS A 40 -3.75 -4.22 6.31
C CYS A 40 -5.03 -3.57 6.82
N GLN A 41 -4.86 -2.53 7.64
CA GLN A 41 -5.88 -1.53 7.87
C GLN A 41 -5.70 -0.44 6.82
N PHE A 42 -6.76 -0.14 6.08
CA PHE A 42 -6.74 0.83 4.97
C PHE A 42 -7.77 1.93 5.21
N THR A 43 -7.31 3.17 5.16
CA THR A 43 -8.14 4.37 5.29
C THR A 43 -8.21 5.08 3.94
N PRO A 44 -9.18 4.73 3.06
CA PRO A 44 -9.21 5.20 1.67
C PRO A 44 -9.31 6.72 1.53
N LEU A 45 -9.98 7.39 2.48
CA LEU A 45 -10.16 8.84 2.51
C LEU A 45 -9.37 9.46 3.68
N LYS A 46 -8.14 8.97 3.93
CA LYS A 46 -7.22 9.62 4.87
C LYS A 46 -7.03 11.07 4.43
N GLU A 47 -7.25 12.01 5.35
CA GLU A 47 -7.14 13.44 5.05
C GLU A 47 -5.71 13.80 4.65
N ARG A 48 -5.56 14.37 3.45
CA ARG A 48 -4.29 14.83 2.87
C ARG A 48 -4.49 16.22 2.28
N TYR A 49 -4.10 17.23 3.05
CA TYR A 49 -4.22 18.64 2.63
C TYR A 49 -3.03 19.11 1.77
N ASP A 50 -2.00 18.27 1.66
CA ASP A 50 -0.77 18.55 0.92
C ASP A 50 -0.85 18.22 -0.57
N LEU A 51 -1.90 17.50 -1.01
CA LEU A 51 -2.06 17.04 -2.39
C LEU A 51 -3.25 17.76 -3.07
N PRO A 52 -3.06 18.32 -4.28
CA PRO A 52 -4.15 18.89 -5.05
C PRO A 52 -5.01 17.78 -5.69
N PRO A 53 -6.30 18.03 -5.96
CA PRO A 53 -7.10 17.14 -6.79
C PRO A 53 -6.58 17.13 -8.23
N LEU A 54 -6.58 15.94 -8.85
CA LEU A 54 -6.20 15.77 -10.25
C LEU A 54 -7.44 15.93 -11.14
N ASN A 55 -7.40 16.87 -12.08
CA ASN A 55 -8.52 17.20 -12.97
C ASN A 55 -8.41 16.52 -14.35
N TYR A 56 -8.02 15.25 -14.36
CA TYR A 56 -7.92 14.44 -15.57
C TYR A 56 -8.22 12.98 -15.27
N ASP A 57 -8.61 12.21 -16.29
CA ASP A 57 -8.90 10.79 -16.13
C ASP A 57 -7.63 9.97 -15.87
N PRO A 58 -7.66 8.96 -14.98
CA PRO A 58 -6.49 8.15 -14.68
C PRO A 58 -5.97 7.43 -15.93
N VAL A 59 -4.64 7.46 -16.10
CA VAL A 59 -3.98 6.71 -17.17
C VAL A 59 -3.98 5.22 -16.79
N MET A 60 -4.57 4.38 -17.64
CA MET A 60 -4.73 2.94 -17.39
C MET A 60 -3.77 2.10 -18.24
N CYS A 61 -3.34 0.96 -17.69
CA CYS A 61 -2.65 -0.07 -18.46
C CYS A 61 -3.51 -0.56 -19.64
N THR A 62 -2.93 -0.63 -20.85
CA THR A 62 -3.63 -1.03 -22.08
C THR A 62 -3.96 -2.52 -22.16
N ASN A 63 -3.33 -3.35 -21.32
CA ASN A 63 -3.68 -4.76 -21.23
C ASN A 63 -5.08 -4.93 -20.61
N LYS A 64 -6.00 -5.51 -21.38
CA LYS A 64 -7.41 -5.69 -21.03
C LYS A 64 -7.65 -6.44 -19.71
N THR A 65 -6.74 -7.34 -19.32
CA THR A 65 -6.86 -8.09 -18.06
C THR A 65 -6.23 -7.38 -16.86
N CYS A 66 -5.41 -6.35 -17.09
CA CYS A 66 -4.73 -5.59 -16.03
C CYS A 66 -5.55 -4.35 -15.63
N ARG A 67 -5.65 -3.36 -16.52
CA ARG A 67 -6.35 -2.07 -16.29
C ARG A 67 -5.94 -1.31 -15.02
N SER A 68 -4.79 -1.60 -14.41
CA SER A 68 -4.26 -0.83 -13.28
C SER A 68 -4.02 0.63 -13.66
N ILE A 69 -4.14 1.51 -12.67
CA ILE A 69 -3.84 2.95 -12.80
C ILE A 69 -2.32 3.15 -12.73
N LEU A 70 -1.79 4.05 -13.56
CA LEU A 70 -0.38 4.43 -13.54
C LEU A 70 0.02 4.95 -12.15
N ASN A 71 1.07 4.36 -11.57
CA ASN A 71 1.64 4.71 -10.27
C ASN A 71 3.19 4.82 -10.35
N PRO A 72 3.86 5.52 -9.40
CA PRO A 72 5.32 5.58 -9.29
C PRO A 72 5.99 4.21 -9.10
#